data_AF-A0A4R5FLN8-F1
#
_entry.id   AF-A0A4R5FLN8-F1
#
_cell.length_a   1.000
_cell.length_b   1.000
_cell.length_c   1.000
_cell.angle_alpha   90.00
_cell.angle_beta   90.00
_cell.angle_gamma   90.00
#
_symmetry.space_group_name_H-M   'P 1'
#
loop_
_entity.id
_entity.type
_entity.pdbx_description
1 polymer ?
#
loop_
_entity_poly.entity_id
_entity_poly.type
_entity_poly.pdbx_seq_one_letter_code
_entity_poly.pdbx_strand_id
1 'polypeptide(L)'
;MKEDTFEKYCLVIDEWFVNGFNGTKAYQSVYPNASDESSDSSFREMVGISRIEAYIKEKKDKAQVILHTSHEKLLEELKNWAYSDITETLMLSPEDVKTLPAEIRRLITKFKTTSKSYMVGDVLNTETVVELWFVSKEKAMEMIHKHTGFYEEHNHQKSNKMSKQERQLRLAALKKKLVK
;
A
#
# COMPACT_ATOMS: atom_id res chain seq x y z
N MET A 1 0.55 29.17 17.72
CA MET A 1 1.97 28.82 17.49
C MET A 1 2.61 29.94 16.68
N LYS A 2 3.82 30.39 17.06
CA LYS A 2 4.58 31.39 16.28
C LYS A 2 5.16 30.73 15.02
N GLU A 3 5.41 31.52 13.98
CA GLU A 3 5.86 30.99 12.69
C GLU A 3 7.24 30.32 12.76
N ASP A 4 8.21 30.93 13.45
CA ASP A 4 9.54 30.33 13.70
C ASP A 4 9.46 28.95 14.42
N THR A 5 8.50 28.79 15.33
CA THR A 5 8.28 27.50 16.00
C THR A 5 7.69 26.46 15.05
N PHE A 6 6.78 26.89 14.18
CA PHE A 6 6.19 26.01 13.17
C PHE A 6 7.25 25.52 12.18
N GLU A 7 8.12 26.41 11.70
CA GLU A 7 9.21 26.06 10.79
C GLU A 7 10.17 25.03 11.40
N LYS A 8 10.56 25.21 12.67
CA LYS A 8 11.39 24.24 13.40
C LYS A 8 10.72 22.87 13.51
N TYR A 9 9.42 22.83 13.80
CA TYR A 9 8.67 21.58 13.85
C TYR A 9 8.56 20.92 12.47
N CYS A 10 8.40 21.70 11.39
CA CYS A 10 8.48 21.16 10.03
C CYS A 10 9.83 20.52 9.76
N LEU A 11 10.96 21.12 10.18
CA LEU A 11 12.29 20.51 10.05
C LEU A 11 12.42 19.20 10.82
N VAL A 12 11.88 19.13 12.05
CA VAL A 12 11.82 17.88 12.82
C VAL A 12 11.03 16.81 12.05
N ILE A 13 9.87 17.17 11.50
CA ILE A 13 9.09 16.22 10.68
C ILE A 13 9.86 15.78 9.44
N ASP A 14 10.58 16.68 8.78
CA ASP A 14 11.35 16.36 7.58
C ASP A 14 12.45 15.33 7.88
N GLU A 15 13.19 15.53 8.96
CA GLU A 15 14.19 14.58 9.44
C GLU A 15 13.54 13.24 9.82
N TRP A 16 12.36 13.26 10.43
CA TRP A 16 11.61 12.06 10.81
C TRP A 16 11.27 11.17 9.61
N PHE A 17 10.92 11.74 8.46
CA PHE A 17 10.69 10.97 7.24
C PHE A 17 11.98 10.37 6.65
N VAL A 18 13.13 11.04 6.82
CA VAL A 18 14.42 10.62 6.26
C VAL A 18 15.09 9.55 7.12
N ASN A 19 14.96 9.64 8.45
CA ASN A 19 15.66 8.77 9.40
C ASN A 19 14.94 7.45 9.72
N GLY A 20 13.97 7.05 8.90
CA GLY A 20 13.20 5.81 9.09
C GLY A 20 12.14 5.92 10.20
N PHE A 21 11.57 7.10 10.39
CA PHE A 21 10.50 7.38 11.37
C PHE A 21 10.95 7.28 12.84
N ASN A 22 12.19 7.64 13.14
CA ASN A 22 12.68 7.78 14.51
C ASN A 22 12.42 9.19 15.06
N GLY A 23 11.32 9.36 15.79
CA GLY A 23 10.86 10.66 16.31
C GLY A 23 11.81 11.30 17.32
N THR A 24 12.41 10.49 18.21
CA THR A 24 13.39 10.95 19.20
C THR A 24 14.62 11.56 18.52
N LYS A 25 15.21 10.85 17.55
CA LYS A 25 16.38 11.34 16.81
C LYS A 25 16.05 12.54 15.93
N ALA A 26 14.86 12.56 15.35
CA ALA A 26 14.39 13.69 14.56
C ALA A 26 14.22 14.97 15.40
N TYR A 27 13.71 14.84 16.63
CA TYR A 27 13.59 15.99 17.53
C TYR A 27 14.97 16.50 17.97
N GLN A 28 15.89 15.59 18.27
CA GLN A 28 17.26 15.93 18.68
C GLN A 28 18.09 16.59 17.58
N SER A 29 17.78 16.37 16.29
CA SER A 29 18.50 17.05 15.20
C SER A 29 18.31 18.57 15.22
N VAL A 30 17.14 19.03 15.68
CA VAL A 30 16.80 20.46 15.83
C VAL A 30 17.04 20.94 17.27
N TYR A 31 16.86 20.07 18.26
CA TYR A 31 17.04 20.35 19.69
C TYR A 31 18.12 19.44 20.31
N PRO A 32 19.42 19.68 20.03
CA PRO A 32 20.50 18.74 20.35
C PRO A 32 20.74 18.53 21.85
N ASN A 33 20.30 19.46 22.70
CA ASN A 33 20.46 19.37 24.15
C ASN A 33 19.32 18.60 24.85
N ALA A 34 18.30 18.16 24.10
CA ALA A 34 17.17 17.43 24.66
C ALA A 34 17.54 15.97 24.96
N SER A 35 17.20 15.49 26.16
CA SER A 35 17.34 14.07 26.51
C SER A 35 16.43 13.20 25.65
N ASP A 36 16.72 11.90 25.55
CA ASP A 36 15.89 10.97 24.79
C ASP A 36 14.43 10.95 25.29
N GLU A 37 14.22 10.94 26.61
CA GLU A 37 12.89 10.93 27.23
C GLU A 37 12.10 12.22 26.92
N SER A 38 12.75 13.37 27.09
CA SER A 38 12.11 14.67 26.78
C SER A 38 11.81 14.80 25.28
N SER A 39 12.66 14.25 24.42
CA SER A 39 12.51 14.27 22.97
C SER A 39 11.35 13.41 22.49
N ASP A 40 11.18 12.19 23.05
CA ASP A 40 10.02 11.34 22.72
C ASP A 40 8.69 12.01 23.15
N SER A 41 8.63 12.53 24.38
CA SER A 41 7.42 13.22 24.86
C SER A 41 7.09 14.45 24.00
N SER A 42 8.08 15.30 23.74
CA SER A 42 7.90 16.53 22.96
C SER A 42 7.52 16.23 21.51
N PHE A 43 8.12 15.20 20.89
CA PHE A 43 7.76 14.77 19.55
C PHE A 43 6.30 14.32 19.47
N ARG A 44 5.81 13.53 20.44
CA ARG A 44 4.42 13.07 20.50
C ARG A 44 3.42 14.22 20.67
N GLU A 45 3.74 15.19 21.52
CA GLU A 45 2.91 16.39 21.66
C GLU A 45 2.89 17.21 20.38
N MET A 46 4.04 17.39 19.74
CA MET A 46 4.19 18.14 18.49
C MET A 46 3.37 17.54 17.35
N VAL A 47 3.40 16.22 17.14
CA VAL A 47 2.62 15.58 16.06
C VAL A 47 1.11 15.64 16.28
N GLY A 48 0.66 15.86 17.53
CA GLY A 48 -0.75 16.07 17.86
C GLY A 48 -1.26 17.48 17.56
N ILE A 49 -0.37 18.43 17.21
CA ILE A 49 -0.77 19.79 16.83
C ILE A 49 -1.40 19.76 15.44
N SER A 50 -2.65 20.23 15.30
CA SER A 50 -3.43 20.14 14.06
C SER A 50 -2.72 20.72 12.82
N ARG A 51 -1.94 21.80 12.99
CA ARG A 51 -1.17 22.41 11.88
C ARG A 51 -0.01 21.52 11.43
N ILE A 52 0.63 20.81 12.35
CA ILE A 52 1.69 19.84 12.06
C ILE A 52 1.11 18.54 11.50
N GLU A 53 -0.02 18.08 12.03
CA GLU A 53 -0.77 16.95 11.48
C GLU A 53 -1.14 17.19 10.00
N ALA A 54 -1.61 18.40 9.66
CA ALA A 54 -1.88 18.79 8.28
C ALA A 54 -0.62 18.76 7.40
N TYR A 55 0.53 19.22 7.90
CA TYR A 55 1.81 19.16 7.18
C TYR A 55 2.29 17.71 6.97
N ILE A 56 2.20 16.86 7.99
CA ILE A 56 2.51 15.43 7.89
C ILE A 56 1.61 14.77 6.83
N LYS A 57 0.31 15.08 6.85
CA LYS A 57 -0.64 14.58 5.88
C LYS A 57 -0.27 15.02 4.46
N GLU A 58 0.02 16.30 4.26
CA GLU A 58 0.45 16.84 2.96
C GLU A 58 1.71 16.12 2.44
N LYS A 59 2.70 15.86 3.31
CA LYS A 59 3.89 15.09 2.94
C LYS A 59 3.57 13.64 2.54
N LYS A 60 2.69 12.97 3.28
CA LYS A 60 2.24 11.61 2.93
C LYS A 60 1.49 11.60 1.60
N ASP A 61 0.59 12.55 1.39
CA ASP A 61 -0.19 12.67 0.15
C ASP A 61 0.75 12.92 -1.04
N LYS A 62 1.74 13.82 -0.91
CA LYS A 62 2.78 14.05 -1.93
C LYS A 62 3.59 12.78 -2.21
N ALA A 63 4.03 12.06 -1.17
CA ALA A 63 4.76 10.81 -1.33
C ALA A 63 3.92 9.73 -2.03
N GLN A 64 2.62 9.63 -1.71
CA GLN A 64 1.69 8.72 -2.40
C GLN A 64 1.54 9.04 -3.89
N VAL A 65 1.47 10.33 -4.25
CA VAL A 65 1.41 10.75 -5.65
C VAL A 65 2.71 10.42 -6.38
N ILE A 66 3.87 10.74 -5.80
CA ILE A 66 5.19 10.48 -6.39
C ILE A 66 5.43 8.98 -6.58
N LEU A 67 5.08 8.16 -5.58
CA LEU A 67 5.25 6.72 -5.63
C LEU A 67 4.16 6.01 -6.44
N HIS A 68 3.21 6.74 -7.00
CA HIS A 68 2.02 6.20 -7.67
C HIS A 68 1.26 5.18 -6.79
N THR A 69 1.33 5.31 -5.47
CA THR A 69 0.65 4.44 -4.48
C THR A 69 -0.63 5.07 -3.94
N SER A 70 -1.14 6.11 -4.59
CA SER A 70 -2.48 6.64 -4.31
C SER A 70 -3.53 5.53 -4.33
N HIS A 71 -4.60 5.70 -3.56
CA HIS A 71 -5.66 4.71 -3.45
C HIS A 71 -6.26 4.30 -4.82
N GLU A 72 -6.44 5.28 -5.71
CA GLU A 72 -6.96 5.06 -7.07
C GLU A 72 -6.01 4.21 -7.91
N LYS A 73 -4.70 4.50 -7.87
CA LYS A 73 -3.69 3.72 -8.59
C LYS A 73 -3.53 2.31 -8.04
N LEU A 74 -3.64 2.13 -6.74
CA LEU A 74 -3.64 0.80 -6.12
C LEU A 74 -4.87 -0.01 -6.56
N LEU A 75 -6.06 0.60 -6.62
CA LEU A 75 -7.26 -0.06 -7.13
C LEU A 75 -7.15 -0.40 -8.63
N GLU A 76 -6.53 0.47 -9.42
CA GLU A 76 -6.25 0.22 -10.84
C GLU A 76 -5.35 -1.00 -11.03
N GLU A 77 -4.24 -1.09 -10.28
CA GLU A 77 -3.34 -2.25 -10.30
C GLU A 77 -4.06 -3.53 -9.83
N LEU A 78 -4.82 -3.47 -8.73
CA LEU A 78 -5.60 -4.62 -8.26
C LEU A 78 -6.63 -5.08 -9.31
N LYS A 79 -7.25 -4.15 -10.03
CA LYS A 79 -8.16 -4.46 -11.13
C LYS A 79 -7.42 -5.17 -12.26
N ASN A 80 -6.25 -4.68 -12.66
CA ASN A 80 -5.42 -5.32 -13.68
C ASN A 80 -5.06 -6.75 -13.27
N TRP A 81 -4.77 -6.98 -12.00
CA TRP A 81 -4.46 -8.32 -11.49
C TRP A 81 -5.69 -9.23 -11.52
N ALA A 82 -6.83 -8.75 -11.02
CA ALA A 82 -8.08 -9.49 -10.95
C ALA A 82 -8.59 -9.90 -12.34
N TYR A 83 -8.47 -9.02 -13.34
CA TYR A 83 -8.97 -9.21 -14.70
C TYR A 83 -7.89 -9.56 -15.72
N SER A 84 -6.70 -9.93 -15.25
CA SER A 84 -5.58 -10.33 -16.12
C SER A 84 -5.95 -11.51 -17.03
N ASP A 85 -5.60 -11.41 -18.31
CA ASP A 85 -5.75 -12.52 -19.26
C ASP A 85 -4.44 -13.32 -19.33
N ILE A 86 -4.48 -14.54 -18.78
CA ILE A 86 -3.32 -15.44 -18.77
C ILE A 86 -3.08 -16.08 -20.14
N THR A 87 -4.04 -16.00 -21.07
CA THR A 87 -3.89 -16.60 -22.41
C THR A 87 -2.74 -15.98 -23.19
N GLU A 88 -2.40 -14.72 -22.90
CA GLU A 88 -1.26 -13.99 -23.47
C GLU A 88 0.10 -14.62 -23.11
N THR A 89 0.12 -15.51 -22.10
CA THR A 89 1.34 -16.21 -21.65
C THR A 89 1.41 -17.67 -22.10
N LEU A 90 0.39 -18.16 -22.82
CA LEU A 90 0.35 -19.55 -23.27
C LEU A 90 1.33 -19.78 -24.42
N MET A 91 1.95 -20.97 -24.43
CA MET A 91 2.88 -21.43 -25.47
C MET A 91 4.14 -20.57 -25.65
N LEU A 92 4.44 -19.67 -24.71
CA LEU A 92 5.67 -18.89 -24.74
C LEU A 92 6.88 -19.75 -24.40
N SER A 93 7.98 -19.52 -25.11
CA SER A 93 9.27 -20.08 -24.73
C SER A 93 9.82 -19.37 -23.47
N PRO A 94 10.78 -19.98 -22.76
CA PRO A 94 11.44 -19.35 -21.61
C PRO A 94 12.00 -17.95 -21.90
N GLU A 95 12.46 -17.69 -23.11
CA GLU A 95 13.01 -16.38 -23.51
C GLU A 95 11.91 -15.37 -23.80
N ASP A 96 10.80 -15.79 -24.41
CA ASP A 96 9.65 -14.92 -24.69
C ASP A 96 8.95 -14.46 -23.41
N VAL A 97 8.96 -15.28 -22.36
CA VAL A 97 8.46 -14.87 -21.04
C VAL A 97 9.22 -13.65 -20.49
N LYS A 98 10.52 -13.51 -20.81
CA LYS A 98 11.33 -12.36 -20.38
C LYS A 98 11.04 -11.10 -21.20
N THR A 99 10.55 -11.25 -22.43
CA THR A 99 10.20 -10.13 -23.30
C THR A 99 8.79 -9.60 -23.08
N LEU A 100 7.96 -10.32 -22.30
CA LEU A 100 6.61 -9.89 -21.93
C LEU A 100 6.56 -8.46 -21.35
N PRO A 101 5.52 -7.68 -21.67
CA PRO A 101 5.28 -6.38 -21.05
C PRO A 101 5.41 -6.40 -19.53
N ALA A 102 5.95 -5.32 -18.95
CA ALA A 102 6.21 -5.22 -17.53
C ALA A 102 4.95 -5.39 -16.67
N GLU A 103 3.78 -5.04 -17.20
CA GLU A 103 2.47 -5.21 -16.53
C GLU A 103 2.13 -6.69 -16.33
N ILE A 104 2.28 -7.51 -17.36
CA ILE A 104 1.99 -8.96 -17.31
C ILE A 104 3.07 -9.67 -16.49
N ARG A 105 4.33 -9.27 -16.67
CA ARG A 105 5.46 -9.87 -15.95
C ARG A 105 5.36 -9.67 -14.44
N ARG A 106 4.82 -8.53 -13.99
CA ARG A 106 4.55 -8.23 -12.57
C ARG A 106 3.53 -9.17 -11.94
N LEU A 107 2.68 -9.83 -12.74
CA LEU A 107 1.72 -10.83 -12.25
C LEU A 107 2.38 -12.18 -11.95
N ILE A 108 3.57 -12.45 -12.50
CA ILE A 108 4.27 -13.73 -12.34
C ILE A 108 4.97 -13.74 -10.97
N THR A 109 4.50 -14.62 -10.10
CA THR A 109 5.06 -14.83 -8.75
C THR A 109 6.20 -15.84 -8.74
N LYS A 110 6.18 -16.81 -9.67
CA LYS A 110 7.19 -17.86 -9.80
C LYS A 110 7.29 -18.32 -11.24
N PHE A 111 8.51 -18.71 -11.63
CA PHE A 111 8.85 -19.25 -12.94
C PHE A 111 9.69 -20.52 -12.75
N LYS A 112 9.31 -21.61 -13.42
CA LYS A 112 10.09 -22.87 -13.43
C LYS A 112 10.13 -23.44 -14.84
N THR A 113 11.33 -23.79 -15.28
CA THR A 113 11.55 -24.47 -16.56
C THR A 113 12.13 -25.85 -16.27
N THR A 114 11.56 -26.88 -16.91
CA THR A 114 12.05 -28.26 -16.81
C THR A 114 12.29 -28.78 -18.22
N SER A 115 13.53 -29.12 -18.53
CA SER A 115 13.89 -29.74 -19.82
C SER A 115 14.16 -31.22 -19.62
N LYS A 116 13.55 -32.06 -20.45
CA LYS A 116 13.79 -33.51 -20.52
C LYS A 116 14.27 -33.85 -21.92
N SER A 117 15.42 -34.49 -22.02
CA SER A 117 15.93 -35.00 -23.29
C SER A 117 15.82 -36.52 -23.31
N TYR A 118 15.26 -37.06 -24.38
CA TYR A 118 15.14 -38.49 -24.61
C TYR A 118 15.42 -38.84 -26.06
N MET A 119 15.99 -40.02 -26.27
CA MET A 119 16.29 -40.54 -27.60
C MET A 119 15.06 -41.29 -28.12
N VAL A 120 14.58 -40.93 -29.32
CA VAL A 120 13.60 -41.73 -30.07
C VAL A 120 14.30 -42.16 -31.36
N GLY A 121 14.80 -43.39 -31.39
CA GLY A 121 15.73 -43.82 -32.44
C GLY A 121 17.07 -43.08 -32.33
N ASP A 122 17.57 -42.56 -33.45
CA ASP A 122 18.82 -41.76 -33.54
C ASP A 122 18.60 -40.24 -33.36
N VAL A 123 17.36 -39.80 -33.08
CA VAL A 123 17.04 -38.37 -32.92
C VAL A 123 16.91 -38.03 -31.43
N LEU A 124 17.74 -37.08 -30.98
CA LEU A 124 17.63 -36.48 -29.66
C LEU A 124 16.43 -35.52 -29.65
N ASN A 125 15.38 -35.87 -28.92
CA ASN A 125 14.24 -34.98 -28.69
C ASN A 125 14.39 -34.32 -27.32
N THR A 126 14.14 -33.01 -27.26
CA THR A 126 14.13 -32.25 -26.01
C THR A 126 12.75 -31.65 -25.81
N GLU A 127 12.09 -32.05 -24.73
CA GLU A 127 10.85 -31.45 -24.25
C GLU A 127 11.15 -30.42 -23.18
N THR A 128 10.73 -29.18 -23.41
CA THR A 128 10.83 -28.11 -22.41
C THR A 128 9.44 -27.78 -21.90
N VAL A 129 9.24 -27.93 -20.59
CA VAL A 129 8.02 -27.57 -19.88
C VAL A 129 8.27 -26.28 -19.11
N VAL A 130 7.40 -25.29 -19.33
CA VAL A 130 7.43 -23.99 -18.64
C VAL A 130 6.22 -23.90 -17.72
N GLU A 131 6.46 -23.71 -16.43
CA GLU A 131 5.45 -23.53 -15.39
C GLU A 131 5.49 -22.09 -14.88
N LEU A 132 4.34 -21.41 -14.93
CA LEU A 132 4.13 -20.04 -14.46
C LEU A 132 3.11 -20.02 -13.33
N TRP A 133 3.43 -19.32 -12.24
CA TRP A 133 2.48 -19.05 -11.17
C TRP A 133 2.15 -17.57 -11.14
N PHE A 134 0.86 -17.26 -11.07
CA PHE A 134 0.37 -15.88 -11.09
C PHE A 134 -0.14 -15.44 -9.73
N VAL A 135 -0.26 -14.12 -9.55
CA VAL A 135 -1.00 -13.53 -8.42
C VAL A 135 -2.42 -14.08 -8.36
N SER A 136 -2.95 -14.24 -7.14
CA SER A 136 -4.30 -14.76 -6.94
C SER A 136 -5.35 -13.71 -7.30
N LYS A 137 -6.17 -14.00 -8.31
CA LYS A 137 -7.31 -13.17 -8.74
C LYS A 137 -8.34 -12.99 -7.61
N GLU A 138 -8.59 -14.05 -6.85
CA GLU A 138 -9.51 -14.01 -5.70
C GLU A 138 -9.04 -13.03 -4.63
N LYS A 139 -7.75 -13.08 -4.26
CA LYS A 139 -7.17 -12.14 -3.29
C LYS A 139 -7.20 -10.70 -3.79
N ALA A 140 -6.94 -10.47 -5.07
CA ALA A 140 -7.05 -9.15 -5.67
C ALA A 140 -8.49 -8.61 -5.58
N MET A 141 -9.48 -9.43 -5.90
CA MET A 141 -10.90 -9.07 -5.79
C MET A 141 -11.33 -8.82 -4.34
N GLU A 142 -10.88 -9.65 -3.40
CA GLU A 142 -11.13 -9.46 -1.98
C GLU A 142 -10.57 -8.11 -1.48
N MET A 143 -9.36 -7.74 -1.90
CA MET A 143 -8.77 -6.45 -1.57
C MET A 143 -9.56 -5.28 -2.17
N ILE A 144 -9.98 -5.38 -3.44
CA ILE A 144 -10.86 -4.39 -4.07
C ILE A 144 -12.13 -4.21 -3.25
N HIS A 145 -12.83 -5.30 -2.91
CA HIS A 145 -14.06 -5.27 -2.13
C HIS A 145 -13.88 -4.67 -0.73
N LYS A 146 -12.75 -4.91 -0.07
CA LYS A 146 -12.42 -4.27 1.22
C LYS A 146 -12.23 -2.77 1.06
N HIS A 147 -11.56 -2.34 0.00
CA HIS A 147 -11.29 -0.93 -0.28
C HIS A 147 -12.52 -0.16 -0.77
N THR A 148 -13.45 -0.79 -1.48
CA THR A 148 -14.71 -0.16 -1.94
C THR A 148 -15.82 -0.15 -0.90
N GLY A 149 -15.61 -0.72 0.29
CA GLY A 149 -16.63 -0.82 1.34
C GLY A 149 -17.70 -1.88 1.07
N PHE A 150 -17.48 -2.80 0.12
CA PHE A 150 -18.46 -3.82 -0.26
C PHE A 150 -18.86 -4.74 0.91
N TYR A 151 -17.94 -5.02 1.83
CA TYR A 151 -18.19 -5.85 3.01
C TYR A 151 -18.76 -5.09 4.21
N GLU A 152 -19.10 -3.80 4.09
CA GLU A 152 -19.62 -3.01 5.21
C GLU A 152 -20.87 -3.65 5.83
N GLU A 153 -21.85 -4.07 5.02
CA GLU A 153 -23.09 -4.70 5.51
C GLU A 153 -22.86 -6.08 6.14
N HIS A 154 -21.91 -6.86 5.63
CA HIS A 154 -21.57 -8.16 6.20
C HIS A 154 -20.82 -8.04 7.54
N ASN A 155 -19.94 -7.04 7.67
CA ASN A 155 -19.30 -6.70 8.95
C ASN A 155 -20.32 -6.18 9.97
N HIS A 156 -21.40 -5.54 9.52
CA HIS A 156 -22.51 -5.11 10.37
C HIS A 156 -23.28 -6.28 10.97
N GLN A 157 -23.58 -7.32 10.20
CA GLN A 157 -24.30 -8.50 10.71
C GLN A 157 -23.49 -9.31 11.74
N LYS A 158 -22.16 -9.33 11.62
CA LYS A 158 -21.28 -10.00 12.60
C LYS A 158 -21.01 -9.17 13.85
N SER A 159 -21.19 -7.86 13.79
CA SER A 159 -20.98 -6.95 14.91
C SER A 159 -22.27 -6.79 15.72
N ASN A 160 -22.38 -7.51 16.83
CA ASN A 160 -23.51 -7.43 17.77
C ASN A 160 -23.63 -6.07 18.52
N LYS A 161 -22.84 -5.04 18.14
CA LYS A 161 -22.62 -3.85 18.98
C LYS A 161 -23.49 -2.63 18.64
N MET A 162 -24.07 -2.49 17.44
CA MET A 162 -25.01 -1.38 17.12
C MET A 162 -25.84 -1.66 15.86
N SER A 163 -27.09 -1.18 15.85
CA SER A 163 -27.98 -1.27 14.68
C SER A 163 -27.61 -0.25 13.59
N LYS A 164 -27.98 -0.54 12.33
CA LYS A 164 -27.76 0.35 11.16
C LYS A 164 -28.39 1.74 11.37
N GLN A 165 -29.54 1.79 12.02
CA GLN A 165 -30.28 3.03 12.31
C GLN A 165 -29.58 3.88 13.36
N GLU A 166 -29.05 3.26 14.42
CA GLU A 166 -28.33 3.96 15.49
C GLU A 166 -27.03 4.62 15.00
N ARG A 167 -26.30 3.95 14.10
CA ARG A 167 -25.09 4.51 13.49
C ARG A 167 -25.42 5.67 12.54
N GLN A 168 -26.48 5.57 11.73
CA GLN A 168 -26.91 6.66 10.86
C GLN A 168 -27.32 7.90 11.67
N LEU A 169 -28.05 7.70 12.76
CA LEU A 169 -28.40 8.77 13.70
C LEU A 169 -27.15 9.40 14.33
N ARG A 170 -26.15 8.59 14.74
CA ARG A 170 -24.86 9.10 15.24
C ARG A 170 -24.07 9.87 14.18
N LEU A 171 -24.00 9.38 12.95
CA LEU A 171 -23.34 10.07 11.84
C LEU A 171 -24.04 11.39 11.51
N ALA A 172 -25.37 11.41 11.49
CA ALA A 172 -26.15 12.62 11.29
C ALA A 172 -25.95 13.63 12.45
N ALA A 173 -25.89 13.15 13.70
CA ALA A 173 -25.60 13.98 14.87
C ALA A 173 -24.17 14.54 14.84
N LEU A 174 -23.18 13.75 14.43
CA LEU A 174 -21.80 14.19 14.26
C LEU A 174 -21.68 15.23 13.14
N LYS A 175 -22.33 15.01 11.99
CA LYS A 175 -22.39 15.98 10.90
C LYS A 175 -23.03 17.30 11.34
N LYS A 176 -24.12 17.26 12.13
CA LYS A 176 -24.72 18.47 12.70
C LYS A 176 -23.81 19.21 13.69
N LYS A 177 -22.96 18.49 14.42
CA LYS A 177 -21.97 19.10 15.34
C LYS A 177 -20.78 19.74 14.61
N LEU A 178 -20.41 19.24 13.43
CA LEU A 178 -19.35 19.78 12.59
C LEU A 178 -19.75 21.04 11.81
N VAL A 179 -21.04 21.34 11.72
CA VAL A 179 -21.60 22.49 11.00
C VAL A 179 -21.95 23.67 11.94
N LYS A 180 -21.66 23.54 13.24
CA LYS A 180 -21.68 24.64 14.22
C LYS A 180 -20.27 25.13 14.49
#